data_AF-A0A1M7UGS5-F1
#
_entry.id   AF-A0A1M7UGS5-F1
#
_cell.length_a   1.000
_cell.length_b   1.000
_cell.length_c   1.000
_cell.angle_alpha   90.00
_cell.angle_beta   90.00
_cell.angle_gamma   90.00
#
_symmetry.space_group_name_H-M   'P 1'
#
loop_
_entity.id
_entity.type
_entity.pdbx_description
1 polymer ?
#
loop_
_entity_poly.entity_id
_entity_poly.type
_entity_poly.pdbx_seq_one_letter_code
_entity_poly.pdbx_strand_id
1 'polypeptide(L)'
;MRVWLTLFLTLFLCAGCSNPQIGNTAVLSQADQDAAVEVVRQYLEGMKNDFGVISLEINSLQAVRNDQHIQTILSSEAAVTMGLTEEKIALVGAYLNAQYDGTKVPYNSGENQYIGFTLVRENTERPWIIASYGQGLGGVPLVDLENPYPEKSAELYVWKNKELTGNAHTYFTVFDNDTNRLNKNRPESEIYNLDAASDSIDSINLRLAGIPNLTCLAVYQMNTTDFTKDEIEDIVGKLILNTDHHCISLGLWEPDSLSSVNGSHIINSLKRKGFNGKLKDITDDLIQHPELIPYDGVLGGTMGFYFPEDIHVLTDKWVFAYFEDGHISGYMLLEYTINNDSISWRVIESYLNGE
;
A
#
# COMPACT_ATOMS: atom_id res chain seq x y z
N MET A 1 -70.42 26.61 -11.19
CA MET A 1 -70.02 27.43 -10.02
C MET A 1 -70.00 26.49 -8.81
N ARG A 2 -68.83 26.32 -8.19
CA ARG A 2 -68.44 25.17 -7.35
C ARG A 2 -69.14 25.12 -5.99
N VAL A 3 -69.31 23.89 -5.50
CA VAL A 3 -69.87 23.48 -4.21
C VAL A 3 -68.74 22.93 -3.33
N TRP A 4 -68.97 23.01 -2.01
CA TRP A 4 -68.32 22.34 -0.87
C TRP A 4 -67.22 23.10 -0.11
N LEU A 5 -67.67 23.61 1.03
CA LEU A 5 -67.00 24.25 2.16
C LEU A 5 -66.72 23.15 3.20
N THR A 6 -65.46 22.94 3.61
CA THR A 6 -65.11 22.03 4.71
C THR A 6 -64.57 22.84 5.87
N LEU A 7 -65.15 22.58 7.04
CA LEU A 7 -65.00 23.26 8.32
C LEU A 7 -63.58 23.12 8.90
N PHE A 8 -63.03 24.25 9.35
CA PHE A 8 -61.95 24.33 10.33
C PHE A 8 -62.55 24.15 11.73
N LEU A 9 -62.03 23.22 12.54
CA LEU A 9 -62.09 23.35 13.99
C LEU A 9 -60.83 22.75 14.65
N THR A 10 -60.04 23.67 15.16
CA THR A 10 -58.90 23.51 16.06
C THR A 10 -59.37 22.96 17.41
N LEU A 11 -58.70 21.91 17.92
CA LEU A 11 -58.60 21.71 19.37
C LEU A 11 -57.15 21.39 19.75
N PHE A 12 -56.63 22.24 20.62
CA PHE A 12 -55.36 22.14 21.33
C PHE A 12 -55.32 20.88 22.21
N LEU A 13 -54.25 20.10 22.10
CA LEU A 13 -53.64 19.36 23.21
C LEU A 13 -52.12 19.58 23.12
N CYS A 14 -51.63 20.53 23.90
CA CYS A 14 -50.21 20.64 24.23
C CYS A 14 -49.87 19.65 25.36
N ALA A 15 -48.57 19.36 25.45
CA ALA A 15 -47.85 18.77 26.57
C ALA A 15 -47.90 17.25 26.68
N GLY A 16 -47.11 16.64 25.79
CA GLY A 16 -46.56 15.31 25.93
C GLY A 16 -45.45 15.13 24.93
N CYS A 17 -44.43 16.00 24.94
CA CYS A 17 -43.14 15.66 24.35
C CYS A 17 -42.56 14.51 25.18
N SER A 18 -43.04 13.29 24.93
CA SER A 18 -42.25 12.11 25.21
C SER A 18 -41.00 12.29 24.36
N ASN A 19 -39.88 12.54 25.04
CA ASN A 19 -38.56 12.27 24.47
C ASN A 19 -38.69 11.00 23.63
N PRO A 20 -38.27 10.97 22.35
CA PRO A 20 -37.96 9.68 21.75
C PRO A 20 -36.97 9.07 22.72
N GLN A 21 -37.40 8.02 23.43
CA GLN A 21 -36.48 7.27 24.24
C GLN A 21 -35.37 6.92 23.29
N ILE A 22 -34.15 7.37 23.63
CA ILE A 22 -32.92 6.95 22.98
C ILE A 22 -33.03 5.44 22.92
N GLY A 23 -33.42 4.94 21.75
CA GLY A 23 -33.72 3.54 21.55
C GLY A 23 -32.47 2.78 21.97
N ASN A 24 -32.65 1.67 22.68
CA ASN A 24 -31.57 0.75 22.98
C ASN A 24 -30.68 0.67 21.74
N THR A 25 -29.44 1.15 21.85
CA THR A 25 -28.46 1.11 20.76
C THR A 25 -28.43 -0.31 20.24
N ALA A 26 -28.79 -0.48 18.97
CA ALA A 26 -29.06 -1.79 18.39
C ALA A 26 -27.74 -2.55 18.32
N VAL A 27 -27.48 -3.38 19.33
CA VAL A 27 -26.31 -4.24 19.35
C VAL A 27 -26.51 -5.30 18.28
N LEU A 28 -25.51 -5.48 17.40
CA LEU A 28 -25.52 -6.57 16.42
C LEU A 28 -25.81 -7.90 17.10
N SER A 29 -26.69 -8.70 16.48
CA SER A 29 -26.96 -10.05 16.95
C SER A 29 -25.69 -10.92 16.87
N GLN A 30 -25.61 -11.98 17.67
CA GLN A 30 -24.46 -12.91 17.59
C GLN A 30 -24.33 -13.51 16.19
N ALA A 31 -25.44 -13.84 15.53
CA ALA A 31 -25.44 -14.36 14.17
C ALA A 31 -24.86 -13.36 13.15
N ASP A 32 -25.17 -12.07 13.31
CA ASP A 32 -24.60 -11.02 12.47
C ASP A 32 -23.09 -10.86 12.69
N GLN A 33 -22.64 -10.94 13.95
CA GLN A 33 -21.23 -10.90 14.30
C GLN A 33 -20.47 -12.08 13.69
N ASP A 34 -21.01 -13.29 13.79
CA ASP A 34 -20.43 -14.50 13.23
C ASP A 34 -20.36 -14.42 11.69
N ALA A 35 -21.40 -13.89 11.04
CA ALA A 35 -21.42 -13.68 9.61
C ALA A 35 -20.35 -12.65 9.14
N ALA A 36 -20.15 -11.57 9.90
CA ALA A 36 -19.11 -10.58 9.60
C ALA A 36 -17.70 -11.19 9.74
N VAL A 37 -17.49 -12.00 10.79
CA VAL A 37 -16.23 -12.73 11.00
C VAL A 37 -15.94 -13.69 9.85
N GLU A 38 -16.95 -14.39 9.34
CA GLU A 38 -16.79 -15.33 8.22
C GLU A 38 -16.38 -14.62 6.92
N VAL A 39 -16.93 -13.44 6.65
CA VAL A 39 -16.51 -12.62 5.48
C VAL A 39 -15.02 -12.25 5.57
N VAL A 40 -14.54 -11.83 6.75
CA VAL A 40 -13.12 -11.52 6.95
C VAL A 40 -12.24 -12.77 6.84
N ARG A 41 -12.70 -13.92 7.34
CA ARG A 41 -11.99 -15.19 7.19
C ARG A 41 -11.77 -15.54 5.72
N GLN A 42 -12.82 -15.50 4.92
CA GLN A 42 -12.75 -15.82 3.49
C GLN A 42 -11.82 -14.86 2.74
N TYR A 43 -11.87 -13.57 3.09
CA TYR A 43 -10.96 -12.57 2.55
C TYR A 43 -9.49 -12.90 2.85
N LEU A 44 -9.15 -13.17 4.10
CA LEU A 44 -7.78 -13.51 4.53
C LEU A 44 -7.29 -14.84 3.95
N GLU A 45 -8.15 -15.87 3.87
CA GLU A 45 -7.82 -17.12 3.17
C GLU A 45 -7.51 -16.89 1.69
N GLY A 46 -8.25 -15.98 1.05
CA GLY A 46 -7.97 -15.54 -0.30
C GLY A 46 -6.59 -14.89 -0.47
N MET A 47 -6.06 -14.22 0.56
CA MET A 47 -4.75 -13.56 0.52
C MET A 47 -3.57 -14.54 0.61
N LYS A 48 -3.76 -15.75 1.14
CA LYS A 48 -2.68 -16.76 1.25
C LYS A 48 -2.00 -17.09 -0.08
N ASN A 49 -2.72 -16.93 -1.18
CA ASN A 49 -2.25 -17.25 -2.52
C ASN A 49 -1.81 -16.01 -3.30
N ASP A 50 -1.62 -14.87 -2.64
CA ASP A 50 -1.46 -13.57 -3.28
C ASP A 50 -0.49 -12.65 -2.50
N PHE A 51 -0.10 -11.50 -3.06
CA PHE A 51 0.70 -10.47 -2.36
C PHE A 51 2.08 -10.90 -1.83
N GLY A 52 2.72 -11.89 -2.43
CA GLY A 52 4.01 -12.38 -1.94
C GLY A 52 3.94 -12.97 -0.54
N VAL A 53 2.74 -13.36 -0.07
CA VAL A 53 2.57 -14.05 1.21
C VAL A 53 3.19 -15.45 1.09
N ILE A 54 4.22 -15.72 1.88
CA ILE A 54 4.82 -17.06 2.03
C ILE A 54 3.94 -17.92 2.92
N SER A 55 3.46 -17.34 4.03
CA SER A 55 2.53 -17.99 4.94
C SER A 55 1.66 -16.97 5.65
N LEU A 56 0.40 -17.32 5.88
CA LEU A 56 -0.52 -16.56 6.71
C LEU A 56 -1.20 -17.52 7.68
N GLU A 57 -1.07 -17.26 8.97
CA GLU A 57 -1.76 -17.96 10.04
C GLU A 57 -2.74 -16.99 10.70
N ILE A 58 -4.02 -17.37 10.74
CA ILE A 58 -5.05 -16.58 11.41
C ILE A 58 -5.15 -17.09 12.85
N ASN A 59 -4.52 -16.38 13.79
CA ASN A 59 -4.49 -16.75 15.20
C ASN A 59 -5.85 -16.56 15.85
N SER A 60 -6.53 -15.45 15.54
CA SER A 60 -7.90 -15.19 16.00
C SER A 60 -8.65 -14.22 15.10
N LEU A 61 -9.97 -14.37 15.06
CA LEU A 61 -10.90 -13.44 14.47
C LEU A 61 -12.06 -13.23 15.44
N GLN A 62 -12.41 -11.97 15.67
CA GLN A 62 -13.52 -11.64 16.56
C GLN A 62 -14.21 -10.35 16.11
N ALA A 63 -15.54 -10.32 16.22
CA ALA A 63 -16.26 -9.06 16.18
C ALA A 63 -15.83 -8.22 17.39
N VAL A 64 -15.53 -6.95 17.16
CA VAL A 64 -15.10 -6.00 18.19
C VAL A 64 -16.15 -4.91 18.32
N ARG A 65 -16.49 -4.55 19.55
CA ARG A 65 -17.34 -3.38 19.80
C ARG A 65 -16.47 -2.19 20.17
N ASN A 66 -16.60 -1.11 19.39
CA ASN A 66 -15.97 0.17 19.67
C ASN A 66 -16.95 1.29 19.31
N ASP A 67 -17.77 1.69 20.29
CA ASP A 67 -18.86 2.65 20.08
C ASP A 67 -18.32 4.01 19.60
N GLN A 68 -17.19 4.46 20.13
CA GLN A 68 -16.56 5.71 19.69
C GLN A 68 -16.19 5.67 18.21
N HIS A 69 -15.60 4.56 17.75
CA HIS A 69 -15.23 4.39 16.34
C HIS A 69 -16.45 4.31 15.42
N ILE A 70 -17.49 3.57 15.86
CA ILE A 70 -18.76 3.50 15.13
C ILE A 70 -19.39 4.89 14.99
N GLN A 71 -19.40 5.69 16.05
CA GLN A 71 -19.91 7.07 15.98
C GLN A 71 -19.08 7.95 15.05
N THR A 72 -17.75 7.79 15.03
CA THR A 72 -16.88 8.47 14.06
C THR A 72 -17.23 8.09 12.62
N ILE A 73 -17.46 6.80 12.35
CA ILE A 73 -17.90 6.32 11.03
C ILE A 73 -19.26 6.93 10.65
N LEU A 74 -20.25 6.82 11.53
CA LEU A 74 -21.61 7.29 11.28
C LEU A 74 -21.69 8.81 11.08
N SER A 75 -20.73 9.56 11.62
CA SER A 75 -20.64 11.02 11.45
C SER A 75 -20.00 11.43 10.10
N SER A 76 -19.47 10.49 9.32
CA SER A 76 -18.85 10.79 8.02
C SER A 76 -19.91 11.09 6.94
N GLU A 77 -19.56 11.97 6.00
CA GLU A 77 -20.42 12.30 4.85
C GLU A 77 -20.78 11.06 4.02
N ALA A 78 -19.83 10.12 3.88
CA ALA A 78 -20.03 8.84 3.20
C ALA A 78 -21.12 8.00 3.88
N ALA A 79 -21.03 7.83 5.21
CA ALA A 79 -22.01 7.05 5.97
C ALA A 79 -23.40 7.68 5.93
N VAL A 80 -23.48 9.02 6.01
CA VAL A 80 -24.74 9.76 5.87
C VAL A 80 -25.35 9.55 4.48
N THR A 81 -24.54 9.63 3.43
CA THR A 81 -24.96 9.43 2.03
C THR A 81 -25.47 8.01 1.80
N MET A 82 -24.81 7.02 2.39
CA MET A 82 -25.17 5.59 2.30
C MET A 82 -26.34 5.19 3.21
N GLY A 83 -26.83 6.08 4.07
CA GLY A 83 -27.88 5.76 5.04
C GLY A 83 -27.45 4.65 6.00
N LEU A 84 -26.19 4.65 6.43
CA LEU A 84 -25.66 3.70 7.40
C LEU A 84 -26.22 3.98 8.80
N THR A 85 -26.45 2.89 9.53
CA THR A 85 -26.90 2.85 10.92
C THR A 85 -26.00 1.87 11.69
N GLU A 86 -26.07 1.86 13.02
CA GLU A 86 -25.19 1.01 13.86
C GLU A 86 -25.33 -0.48 13.49
N GLU A 87 -26.53 -0.97 13.21
CA GLU A 87 -26.81 -2.35 12.81
C GLU A 87 -26.33 -2.73 11.39
N LYS A 88 -25.89 -1.73 10.62
CA LYS A 88 -25.33 -1.87 9.27
C LYS A 88 -23.81 -1.76 9.24
N ILE A 89 -23.16 -1.63 10.40
CA ILE A 89 -21.71 -1.55 10.53
C ILE A 89 -21.25 -2.68 11.46
N ALA A 90 -20.25 -3.45 11.03
CA ALA A 90 -19.56 -4.41 11.89
C ALA A 90 -18.06 -4.09 11.90
N LEU A 91 -17.44 -4.25 13.06
CA LEU A 91 -15.99 -4.17 13.20
C LEU A 91 -15.47 -5.57 13.54
N VAL A 92 -14.45 -6.02 12.81
CA VAL A 92 -13.83 -7.32 13.04
C VAL A 92 -12.34 -7.11 13.24
N GLY A 93 -11.80 -7.62 14.34
CA GLY A 93 -10.37 -7.65 14.60
C GLY A 93 -9.80 -9.01 14.20
N ALA A 94 -8.68 -8.99 13.49
CA ALA A 94 -7.88 -10.15 13.17
C ALA A 94 -6.51 -10.05 13.84
N TYR A 95 -6.07 -11.13 14.47
CA TYR A 95 -4.68 -11.31 14.87
C TYR A 95 -4.08 -12.42 14.01
N LEU A 96 -2.97 -12.13 13.36
CA LEU A 96 -2.36 -13.03 12.39
C LEU A 96 -0.84 -13.05 12.47
N ASN A 97 -0.25 -14.17 12.08
CA ASN A 97 1.17 -14.25 11.74
C ASN A 97 1.26 -14.24 10.23
N ALA A 98 2.01 -13.30 9.67
CA ALA A 98 2.24 -13.22 8.23
C ALA A 98 3.73 -13.25 7.95
N GLN A 99 4.13 -14.15 7.06
CA GLN A 99 5.45 -14.14 6.44
C GLN A 99 5.29 -13.70 4.99
N TYR A 100 5.98 -12.64 4.63
CA TYR A 100 6.02 -12.08 3.28
C TYR A 100 7.38 -12.36 2.65
N ASP A 101 7.36 -12.56 1.34
CA ASP A 101 8.51 -12.56 0.47
C ASP A 101 8.97 -11.11 0.31
N GLY A 102 10.00 -10.73 1.07
CA GLY A 102 10.55 -9.38 1.08
C GLY A 102 11.14 -8.93 -0.26
N THR A 103 11.29 -9.85 -1.24
CA THR A 103 11.69 -9.51 -2.61
C THR A 103 10.50 -9.08 -3.49
N LYS A 104 9.27 -9.35 -3.04
CA LYS A 104 8.02 -9.14 -3.79
C LYS A 104 7.19 -8.01 -3.22
N VAL A 105 7.20 -7.83 -1.90
CA VAL A 105 6.47 -6.78 -1.22
C VAL A 105 7.29 -6.17 -0.09
N PRO A 106 7.23 -4.84 0.11
CA PRO A 106 8.00 -4.13 1.13
C PRO A 106 7.42 -4.29 2.55
N TYR A 107 6.61 -5.33 2.79
CA TYR A 107 5.95 -5.55 4.07
C TYR A 107 6.84 -6.37 5.00
N ASN A 108 6.96 -5.90 6.24
CA ASN A 108 7.64 -6.66 7.27
C ASN A 108 6.82 -7.91 7.61
N SER A 109 7.46 -9.07 7.47
CA SER A 109 6.99 -10.29 8.13
C SER A 109 6.88 -10.04 9.63
N GLY A 110 5.85 -10.59 10.27
CA GLY A 110 5.67 -10.38 11.70
C GLY A 110 4.68 -11.35 12.33
N GLU A 111 4.90 -11.58 13.62
CA GLU A 111 4.02 -12.36 14.47
C GLU A 111 3.00 -11.44 15.16
N ASN A 112 1.79 -11.94 15.37
CA ASN A 112 0.70 -11.29 16.09
C ASN A 112 0.35 -9.87 15.57
N GLN A 113 0.37 -9.69 14.25
CA GLN A 113 -0.09 -8.46 13.64
C GLN A 113 -1.61 -8.31 13.85
N TYR A 114 -2.03 -7.13 14.32
CA TYR A 114 -3.44 -6.78 14.45
C TYR A 114 -3.92 -6.02 13.21
N ILE A 115 -4.97 -6.53 12.57
CA ILE A 115 -5.67 -5.86 11.47
C ILE A 115 -7.12 -5.65 11.87
N GLY A 116 -7.59 -4.41 11.84
CA GLY A 116 -9.01 -4.09 12.00
C GLY A 116 -9.69 -4.00 10.64
N PHE A 117 -10.88 -4.57 10.56
CA PHE A 117 -11.76 -4.54 9.41
C PHE A 117 -13.02 -3.77 9.77
N THR A 118 -13.45 -2.89 8.88
CA THR A 118 -14.75 -2.24 8.95
C THR A 118 -15.62 -2.80 7.84
N LEU A 119 -16.74 -3.42 8.21
CA LEU A 119 -17.70 -4.00 7.28
C LEU A 119 -18.98 -3.18 7.29
N VAL A 120 -19.60 -3.08 6.12
CA VAL A 120 -20.88 -2.41 5.91
C VAL A 120 -21.85 -3.34 5.18
N ARG A 121 -23.15 -3.07 5.32
CA ARG A 121 -24.21 -3.71 4.52
C ARG A 121 -25.35 -2.74 4.27
N GLU A 122 -26.08 -2.95 3.19
CA GLU A 122 -27.23 -2.12 2.82
C GLU A 122 -28.39 -2.25 3.82
N ASN A 123 -28.68 -3.49 4.21
CA ASN A 123 -29.73 -3.87 5.15
C ASN A 123 -29.42 -5.25 5.77
N THR A 124 -30.23 -5.69 6.71
CA THR A 124 -30.01 -6.93 7.48
C THR A 124 -30.16 -8.22 6.66
N GLU A 125 -30.72 -8.17 5.45
CA GLU A 125 -30.89 -9.33 4.56
C GLU A 125 -29.74 -9.47 3.56
N ARG A 126 -28.87 -8.44 3.44
CA ARG A 126 -27.72 -8.43 2.55
C ARG A 126 -26.45 -8.94 3.25
N PRO A 127 -25.53 -9.59 2.52
CA PRO A 127 -24.24 -10.00 3.07
C PRO A 127 -23.40 -8.79 3.50
N TRP A 128 -22.47 -9.02 4.42
CA TRP A 128 -21.46 -8.04 4.82
C TRP A 128 -20.44 -7.81 3.70
N ILE A 129 -19.95 -6.58 3.59
CA ILE A 129 -18.94 -6.15 2.61
C ILE A 129 -17.82 -5.46 3.38
N ILE A 130 -16.56 -5.78 3.09
CA ILE A 130 -15.41 -5.11 3.70
C ILE A 130 -15.29 -3.72 3.08
N ALA A 131 -15.58 -2.67 3.86
CA ALA A 131 -15.42 -1.29 3.43
C ALA A 131 -13.97 -0.82 3.56
N SER A 132 -13.26 -1.26 4.60
CA SER A 132 -11.85 -0.94 4.80
C SER A 132 -11.17 -1.93 5.74
N TYR A 133 -9.83 -1.97 5.68
CA TYR A 133 -9.00 -2.71 6.61
C TYR A 133 -7.62 -2.04 6.76
N GLY A 134 -6.93 -2.28 7.87
CA GLY A 134 -5.58 -1.76 8.10
C GLY A 134 -5.09 -1.94 9.53
N GLN A 135 -3.94 -1.35 9.86
CA GLN A 135 -3.49 -1.26 11.24
C GLN A 135 -4.42 -0.32 12.02
N GLY A 136 -5.11 -0.86 13.04
CA GLY A 136 -6.19 -0.17 13.74
C GLY A 136 -7.56 -0.38 13.11
N LEU A 137 -8.58 0.31 13.61
CA LEU A 137 -9.92 0.28 13.02
C LEU A 137 -9.98 1.36 11.92
N GLY A 138 -10.11 0.95 10.65
CA GLY A 138 -10.16 1.88 9.52
C GLY A 138 -11.46 2.72 9.47
N GLY A 139 -11.41 3.88 8.82
CA GLY A 139 -12.62 4.66 8.48
C GLY A 139 -13.45 4.00 7.37
N VAL A 140 -14.65 4.49 7.07
CA VAL A 140 -15.48 3.96 5.97
C VAL A 140 -15.32 4.85 4.73
N PRO A 141 -14.70 4.37 3.64
CA PRO A 141 -14.81 5.03 2.34
C PRO A 141 -16.24 4.85 1.78
N LEU A 142 -16.62 5.66 0.78
CA LEU A 142 -17.86 5.41 0.02
C LEU A 142 -17.78 4.03 -0.64
N VAL A 143 -18.70 3.12 -0.30
CA VAL A 143 -18.81 1.79 -0.91
C VAL A 143 -20.12 1.72 -1.69
N ASP A 144 -20.07 1.28 -2.94
CA ASP A 144 -21.27 0.97 -3.72
C ASP A 144 -21.87 -0.36 -3.24
N LEU A 145 -22.99 -0.29 -2.54
CA LEU A 145 -23.65 -1.43 -1.91
C LEU A 145 -24.47 -2.27 -2.89
N GLU A 146 -24.86 -1.71 -4.04
CA GLU A 146 -25.59 -2.45 -5.08
C GLU A 146 -24.65 -3.35 -5.89
N ASN A 147 -23.34 -3.07 -5.85
CA ASN A 147 -22.31 -3.82 -6.56
C ASN A 147 -21.07 -4.10 -5.68
N PRO A 148 -21.16 -4.99 -4.68
CA PRO A 148 -20.13 -5.17 -3.65
C PRO A 148 -18.74 -5.55 -4.20
N TYR A 149 -18.72 -6.29 -5.32
CA TYR A 149 -17.57 -6.70 -6.12
C TYR A 149 -18.10 -7.16 -7.50
N PRO A 150 -17.72 -6.49 -8.61
CA PRO A 150 -16.53 -6.93 -9.30
C PRO A 150 -15.66 -5.73 -9.60
N GLU A 151 -14.71 -5.45 -8.72
CA GLU A 151 -13.67 -4.48 -9.01
C GLU A 151 -12.82 -5.02 -10.16
N LYS A 152 -13.23 -4.79 -11.41
CA LYS A 152 -12.29 -4.95 -12.51
C LYS A 152 -11.20 -3.93 -12.26
N SER A 153 -10.04 -4.46 -11.92
CA SER A 153 -8.86 -3.70 -11.56
C SER A 153 -7.91 -3.83 -12.72
N ALA A 154 -7.34 -2.69 -13.15
CA ALA A 154 -6.26 -2.70 -14.10
C ALA A 154 -4.98 -2.19 -13.45
N GLU A 155 -3.87 -2.58 -14.06
CA GLU A 155 -2.53 -2.14 -13.70
C GLU A 155 -1.94 -1.43 -14.90
N LEU A 156 -1.43 -0.23 -14.69
CA LEU A 156 -0.68 0.52 -15.68
C LEU A 156 0.75 0.68 -15.19
N TYR A 157 1.69 0.01 -15.85
CA TYR A 157 3.11 0.19 -15.60
C TYR A 157 3.64 1.26 -16.55
N VAL A 158 4.30 2.28 -15.99
CA VAL A 158 4.91 3.41 -16.69
C VAL A 158 6.42 3.27 -16.57
N TRP A 159 7.13 3.24 -17.71
CA TRP A 159 8.55 2.94 -17.70
C TRP A 159 9.33 3.62 -18.85
N LYS A 160 10.64 3.84 -18.64
CA LYS A 160 11.61 4.23 -19.68
C LYS A 160 12.74 3.21 -19.63
N ASN A 161 13.08 2.57 -20.74
CA ASN A 161 14.20 1.63 -20.79
C ASN A 161 14.95 1.78 -22.11
N LYS A 162 15.96 2.67 -22.11
CA LYS A 162 16.72 3.03 -23.32
C LYS A 162 17.55 1.88 -23.88
N GLU A 163 18.02 0.98 -23.02
CA GLU A 163 18.79 -0.20 -23.45
C GLU A 163 17.90 -1.15 -24.26
N LEU A 164 16.64 -1.30 -23.83
CA LEU A 164 15.67 -2.15 -24.50
C LEU A 164 15.10 -1.52 -25.78
N THR A 165 14.74 -0.22 -25.74
CA THR A 165 13.99 0.43 -26.83
C THR A 165 14.87 1.22 -27.80
N GLY A 166 16.13 1.46 -27.43
CA GLY A 166 17.05 2.33 -28.18
C GLY A 166 16.70 3.83 -28.09
N ASN A 167 15.70 4.22 -27.29
CA ASN A 167 15.24 5.60 -27.16
C ASN A 167 14.82 5.95 -25.72
N ALA A 168 14.50 7.21 -25.44
CA ALA A 168 14.12 7.68 -24.10
C ALA A 168 12.61 7.96 -23.96
N HIS A 169 11.78 7.38 -24.84
CA HIS A 169 10.33 7.55 -24.76
C HIS A 169 9.76 6.86 -23.52
N THR A 170 8.64 7.39 -23.04
CA THR A 170 7.83 6.76 -22.02
C THR A 170 7.00 5.65 -22.66
N TYR A 171 7.05 4.47 -22.07
CA TYR A 171 6.24 3.32 -22.44
C TYR A 171 5.28 2.95 -21.32
N PHE A 172 4.19 2.31 -21.72
CA PHE A 172 3.05 1.97 -20.89
C PHE A 172 2.68 0.51 -21.14
N THR A 173 2.56 -0.28 -20.08
CA THR A 173 2.07 -1.66 -20.18
C THR A 173 0.84 -1.80 -19.30
N VAL A 174 -0.30 -2.12 -19.91
CA VAL A 174 -1.56 -2.31 -19.20
C VAL A 174 -1.82 -3.80 -19.00
N PHE A 175 -2.25 -4.15 -17.80
CA PHE A 175 -2.79 -5.47 -17.50
C PHE A 175 -4.19 -5.35 -16.92
N ASP A 176 -5.11 -6.07 -17.53
CA ASP A 176 -6.52 -6.13 -17.19
C ASP A 176 -6.89 -7.59 -16.97
N ASN A 177 -6.32 -8.18 -15.91
CA ASN A 177 -6.61 -9.58 -15.58
C ASN A 177 -8.11 -9.73 -15.27
N ASP A 178 -8.69 -10.86 -15.67
CA ASP A 178 -10.08 -11.21 -15.32
C ASP A 178 -10.29 -11.45 -13.82
N THR A 179 -9.20 -11.55 -13.06
CA THR A 179 -9.23 -11.58 -11.60
C THR A 179 -9.33 -10.15 -11.09
N ASN A 180 -10.29 -9.86 -10.19
CA ASN A 180 -10.46 -8.58 -9.50
C ASN A 180 -9.29 -8.24 -8.52
N ARG A 181 -8.06 -8.65 -8.85
CA ARG A 181 -6.88 -8.59 -8.01
C ARG A 181 -5.71 -8.04 -8.79
N LEU A 182 -5.03 -7.07 -8.18
CA LEU A 182 -3.77 -6.51 -8.66
C LEU A 182 -2.66 -7.55 -8.46
N ASN A 183 -1.99 -7.97 -9.53
CA ASN A 183 -0.78 -8.75 -9.46
C ASN A 183 0.44 -7.83 -9.38
N LYS A 184 0.87 -7.54 -8.15
CA LYS A 184 2.06 -6.71 -7.88
C LYS A 184 3.40 -7.42 -8.16
N ASN A 185 3.38 -8.71 -8.48
CA ASN A 185 4.55 -9.55 -8.64
C ASN A 185 4.82 -9.88 -10.11
N ARG A 186 4.49 -8.97 -11.04
CA ARG A 186 4.74 -9.22 -12.45
C ARG A 186 6.23 -9.28 -12.73
N PRO A 187 6.71 -10.31 -13.44
CA PRO A 187 8.10 -10.37 -13.82
C PRO A 187 8.40 -9.23 -14.79
N GLU A 188 9.62 -8.68 -14.72
CA GLU A 188 10.07 -7.62 -15.63
C GLU A 188 9.90 -7.99 -17.10
N SER A 189 10.04 -9.27 -17.45
CA SER A 189 9.82 -9.76 -18.81
C SER A 189 8.39 -9.58 -19.33
N GLU A 190 7.39 -9.58 -18.43
CA GLU A 190 6.00 -9.25 -18.79
C GLU A 190 5.81 -7.74 -18.90
N ILE A 191 6.36 -6.98 -17.95
CA ILE A 191 6.21 -5.51 -17.90
C ILE A 191 6.88 -4.87 -19.12
N TYR A 192 8.10 -5.30 -19.45
CA TYR A 192 8.89 -4.80 -20.58
C TYR A 192 8.60 -5.52 -21.90
N ASN A 193 7.46 -6.20 -22.02
CA ASN A 193 7.05 -6.81 -23.27
C ASN A 193 6.65 -5.75 -24.30
N LEU A 194 7.52 -5.48 -25.28
CA LEU A 194 7.28 -4.50 -26.34
C LEU A 194 6.07 -4.80 -27.22
N ASP A 195 5.65 -6.06 -27.33
CA ASP A 195 4.45 -6.43 -28.10
C ASP A 195 3.16 -6.03 -27.37
N ALA A 196 3.22 -5.86 -26.05
CA ALA A 196 2.10 -5.47 -25.19
C ALA A 196 2.15 -4.00 -24.73
N ALA A 197 3.30 -3.35 -24.89
CA ALA A 197 3.54 -1.98 -24.48
C ALA A 197 3.11 -0.97 -25.55
N SER A 198 2.82 0.25 -25.13
CA SER A 198 2.55 1.39 -26.00
C SER A 198 3.33 2.61 -25.53
N ASP A 199 3.81 3.47 -26.43
CA ASP A 199 4.35 4.80 -26.11
C ASP A 199 3.31 5.92 -26.31
N SER A 200 2.05 5.56 -26.54
CA SER A 200 0.95 6.47 -26.84
C SER A 200 -0.09 6.48 -25.72
N ILE A 201 -0.21 7.61 -25.03
CA ILE A 201 -1.22 7.79 -23.97
C ILE A 201 -2.66 7.62 -24.51
N ASP A 202 -2.91 8.01 -25.76
CA ASP A 202 -4.21 7.84 -26.41
C ASP A 202 -4.56 6.36 -26.62
N SER A 203 -3.56 5.55 -26.96
CA SER A 203 -3.73 4.09 -27.09
C SER A 203 -4.04 3.46 -25.73
N ILE A 204 -3.42 3.95 -24.65
CA ILE A 204 -3.70 3.53 -23.28
C ILE A 204 -5.12 3.93 -22.85
N ASN A 205 -5.52 5.17 -23.10
CA ASN A 205 -6.88 5.63 -22.83
C ASN A 205 -7.93 4.80 -23.56
N LEU A 206 -7.69 4.48 -24.84
CA LEU A 206 -8.59 3.63 -25.62
C LEU A 206 -8.68 2.21 -25.03
N ARG A 207 -7.55 1.64 -24.58
CA ARG A 207 -7.52 0.31 -23.96
C ARG A 207 -8.26 0.32 -22.63
N LEU A 208 -8.00 1.29 -21.75
CA LEU A 208 -8.64 1.42 -20.44
C LEU A 208 -10.16 1.62 -20.58
N ALA A 209 -10.60 2.44 -21.55
CA ALA A 209 -12.02 2.62 -21.86
C ALA A 209 -12.70 1.34 -22.37
N GLY A 210 -11.92 0.40 -22.93
CA GLY A 210 -12.40 -0.90 -23.38
C GLY A 210 -12.58 -1.93 -22.26
N ILE A 211 -12.10 -1.65 -21.04
CA ILE A 211 -12.24 -2.56 -19.89
C ILE A 211 -13.63 -2.36 -19.27
N PRO A 212 -14.57 -3.31 -19.41
CA PRO A 212 -15.92 -3.14 -18.89
C PRO A 212 -15.89 -3.10 -17.36
N ASN A 213 -16.60 -2.15 -16.75
CA ASN A 213 -16.71 -1.99 -15.29
C ASN A 213 -15.35 -1.81 -14.59
N LEU A 214 -14.39 -1.13 -15.23
CA LEU A 214 -13.14 -0.76 -14.58
C LEU A 214 -13.42 0.17 -13.39
N THR A 215 -13.17 -0.31 -12.17
CA THR A 215 -13.43 0.45 -10.94
C THR A 215 -12.14 0.94 -10.29
N CYS A 216 -11.01 0.30 -10.57
CA CYS A 216 -9.71 0.61 -9.98
C CYS A 216 -8.60 0.55 -11.03
N LEU A 217 -7.72 1.55 -11.05
CA LEU A 217 -6.49 1.55 -11.83
C LEU A 217 -5.31 1.84 -10.93
N ALA A 218 -4.44 0.85 -10.74
CA ALA A 218 -3.16 1.04 -10.07
C ALA A 218 -2.10 1.48 -11.10
N VAL A 219 -1.36 2.55 -10.81
CA VAL A 219 -0.33 3.09 -11.71
C VAL A 219 1.04 2.90 -11.08
N TYR A 220 1.85 2.04 -11.66
CA TYR A 220 3.17 1.67 -11.19
C TYR A 220 4.24 2.43 -11.99
N GLN A 221 5.16 3.11 -11.30
CA GLN A 221 6.34 3.68 -11.95
C GLN A 221 7.49 2.68 -11.83
N MET A 222 8.03 2.23 -12.97
CA MET A 222 9.25 1.44 -12.97
C MET A 222 10.45 2.38 -12.92
N ASN A 223 11.40 2.06 -12.03
CA ASN A 223 12.63 2.81 -11.80
C ASN A 223 12.39 4.29 -11.45
N THR A 224 12.39 4.59 -10.15
CA THR A 224 12.03 5.92 -9.61
C THR A 224 12.89 7.06 -10.14
N THR A 225 14.09 6.77 -10.66
CA THR A 225 14.98 7.81 -11.22
C THR A 225 14.58 8.28 -12.61
N ASP A 226 13.70 7.58 -13.31
CA ASP A 226 13.38 7.84 -14.71
C ASP A 226 12.24 8.83 -14.91
N PHE A 227 11.46 9.09 -13.85
CA PHE A 227 10.40 10.08 -13.85
C PHE A 227 10.46 10.94 -12.60
N THR A 228 10.32 12.24 -12.80
CA THR A 228 10.00 13.18 -11.74
C THR A 228 8.55 13.01 -11.30
N LYS A 229 8.24 13.47 -10.09
CA LYS A 229 6.88 13.50 -9.57
C LYS A 229 5.93 14.26 -10.51
N ASP A 230 6.35 15.42 -11.00
CA ASP A 230 5.55 16.27 -11.90
C ASP A 230 5.27 15.57 -13.24
N GLU A 231 6.24 14.81 -13.79
CA GLU A 231 6.01 14.00 -15.00
C GLU A 231 4.95 12.93 -14.79
N ILE A 232 4.97 12.25 -13.63
CA ILE A 232 3.96 11.24 -13.31
C ILE A 232 2.59 11.87 -13.07
N GLU A 233 2.53 13.01 -12.36
CA GLU A 233 1.27 13.75 -12.18
C GLU A 233 0.69 14.21 -13.52
N ASP A 234 1.52 14.67 -14.45
CA ASP A 234 1.10 15.03 -15.83
C ASP A 234 0.60 13.82 -16.63
N ILE A 235 1.29 12.67 -16.54
CA ILE A 235 0.84 11.41 -17.17
C ILE A 235 -0.53 11.01 -16.63
N VAL A 236 -0.67 10.97 -15.30
CA VAL A 236 -1.90 10.59 -14.62
C VAL A 236 -3.04 11.56 -14.95
N GLY A 237 -2.76 12.87 -15.02
CA GLY A 237 -3.74 13.89 -15.40
C GLY A 237 -4.24 13.78 -16.84
N LYS A 238 -3.52 13.05 -17.71
CA LYS A 238 -3.91 12.77 -19.11
C LYS A 238 -4.67 11.45 -19.27
N LEU A 239 -4.76 10.62 -18.22
CA LEU A 239 -5.53 9.39 -18.27
C LEU A 239 -7.03 9.71 -18.28
N ILE A 240 -7.72 9.23 -19.30
CA ILE A 240 -9.17 9.36 -19.46
C ILE A 240 -9.78 8.02 -19.09
N LEU A 241 -10.48 7.99 -17.98
CA LEU A 241 -11.16 6.82 -17.46
C LEU A 241 -12.67 7.03 -17.63
N ASN A 242 -13.39 5.98 -18.02
CA ASN A 242 -14.85 6.05 -18.12
C ASN A 242 -15.43 5.93 -16.70
N THR A 243 -15.51 7.06 -16.01
CA THR A 243 -15.75 7.12 -14.55
C THR A 243 -17.22 7.24 -14.19
N ASP A 244 -18.15 6.72 -14.99
CA ASP A 244 -19.57 6.95 -14.72
C ASP A 244 -19.92 6.65 -13.24
N HIS A 245 -19.27 5.67 -12.57
CA HIS A 245 -19.52 5.35 -11.15
C HIS A 245 -18.32 5.06 -10.20
N HIS A 246 -17.03 5.35 -10.50
CA HIS A 246 -15.94 4.83 -9.65
C HIS A 246 -14.80 5.82 -9.27
N CYS A 247 -14.31 5.70 -8.03
CA CYS A 247 -13.10 6.38 -7.57
C CYS A 247 -11.86 5.60 -8.03
N ILE A 248 -10.95 6.26 -8.75
CA ILE A 248 -9.68 5.66 -9.12
C ILE A 248 -8.67 5.96 -8.02
N SER A 249 -8.28 4.91 -7.29
CA SER A 249 -7.17 4.99 -6.34
C SER A 249 -5.84 4.90 -7.09
N LEU A 250 -5.20 6.04 -7.28
CA LEU A 250 -3.87 6.13 -7.87
C LEU A 250 -2.82 5.84 -6.77
N GLY A 251 -2.34 4.61 -6.71
CA GLY A 251 -1.20 4.25 -5.85
C GLY A 251 0.10 4.30 -6.64
N LEU A 252 0.95 5.29 -6.41
CA LEU A 252 2.32 5.28 -6.89
C LEU A 252 3.12 4.28 -6.06
N TRP A 253 3.47 3.17 -6.68
CA TRP A 253 4.28 2.14 -6.04
C TRP A 253 5.72 2.27 -6.53
N GLU A 254 6.63 2.46 -5.59
CA GLU A 254 8.07 2.52 -5.81
C GLU A 254 8.63 1.10 -5.60
N PRO A 255 8.97 0.33 -6.67
CA PRO A 255 9.74 -0.89 -6.51
C PRO A 255 11.09 -0.51 -5.90
N ASP A 256 11.40 -1.12 -4.76
CA ASP A 256 12.57 -0.91 -3.90
C ASP A 256 13.68 -0.01 -4.46
N SER A 257 13.68 1.23 -3.98
CA SER A 257 14.92 1.92 -3.69
C SER A 257 14.98 2.14 -2.19
N LEU A 258 15.66 1.24 -1.48
CA LEU A 258 16.17 1.40 -0.10
C LEU A 258 15.32 2.35 0.78
N SER A 259 14.25 1.84 1.41
CA SER A 259 13.46 2.53 2.44
C SER A 259 12.95 3.94 2.05
N SER A 260 11.86 4.00 1.28
CA SER A 260 11.34 5.24 0.64
C SER A 260 11.00 6.41 1.56
N VAL A 261 10.88 6.22 2.88
CA VAL A 261 10.75 7.35 3.82
C VAL A 261 12.10 8.01 4.13
N ASN A 262 13.20 7.25 4.16
CA ASN A 262 14.54 7.78 4.45
C ASN A 262 15.35 8.08 3.19
N GLY A 263 15.24 7.26 2.13
CA GLY A 263 16.05 7.39 0.93
C GLY A 263 15.92 8.77 0.24
N SER A 264 14.68 9.27 0.12
CA SER A 264 14.40 10.60 -0.45
C SER A 264 14.93 11.75 0.41
N HIS A 265 14.88 11.62 1.74
CA HIS A 265 15.44 12.61 2.67
C HIS A 265 16.98 12.62 2.64
N ILE A 266 17.60 11.44 2.57
CA ILE A 266 19.05 11.28 2.48
C ILE A 266 19.57 11.88 1.18
N ILE A 267 19.00 11.49 0.03
CA ILE A 267 19.48 11.97 -1.27
C ILE A 267 19.32 13.49 -1.41
N ASN A 268 18.23 14.07 -0.90
CA ASN A 268 18.04 15.52 -0.90
C ASN A 268 19.07 16.23 -0.01
N SER A 269 19.46 15.63 1.12
CA SER A 269 20.51 16.19 1.97
C SER A 269 21.90 16.09 1.34
N LEU A 270 22.19 14.98 0.67
CA LEU A 270 23.42 14.77 -0.08
C LEU A 270 23.53 15.75 -1.26
N LYS A 271 22.45 15.99 -2.01
CA LYS A 271 22.40 17.01 -3.06
C LYS A 271 22.72 18.41 -2.54
N ARG A 272 22.20 18.78 -1.36
CA ARG A 272 22.56 20.06 -0.70
C ARG A 272 24.04 20.15 -0.32
N LYS A 273 24.72 19.02 -0.17
CA LYS A 273 26.17 18.91 0.08
C LYS A 273 26.98 18.82 -1.23
N GLY A 274 26.34 18.92 -2.40
CA GLY A 274 27.00 18.91 -3.70
C GLY A 274 27.16 17.52 -4.33
N PHE A 275 26.56 16.47 -3.77
CA PHE A 275 26.56 15.13 -4.37
C PHE A 275 25.49 15.01 -5.45
N ASN A 276 25.90 14.66 -6.67
CA ASN A 276 24.97 14.49 -7.80
C ASN A 276 24.71 13.03 -8.19
N GLY A 277 25.30 12.07 -7.46
CA GLY A 277 25.13 10.64 -7.68
C GLY A 277 23.82 10.06 -7.14
N LYS A 278 23.72 8.74 -7.20
CA LYS A 278 22.66 7.91 -6.61
C LYS A 278 23.13 7.34 -5.27
N LEU A 279 22.20 6.88 -4.43
CA LEU A 279 22.56 6.16 -3.19
C LEU A 279 23.44 4.94 -3.45
N LYS A 280 23.22 4.27 -4.58
CA LYS A 280 24.02 3.12 -5.03
C LYS A 280 25.50 3.48 -5.21
N ASP A 281 25.83 4.71 -5.60
CA ASP A 281 27.23 5.10 -5.79
C ASP A 281 27.99 5.11 -4.46
N ILE A 282 27.28 5.34 -3.33
CA ILE A 282 27.88 5.28 -1.99
C ILE A 282 28.17 3.83 -1.58
N THR A 283 27.24 2.91 -1.86
CA THR A 283 27.44 1.49 -1.56
C THR A 283 28.53 0.89 -2.45
N ASP A 284 28.54 1.25 -3.75
CA ASP A 284 29.52 0.78 -4.72
C ASP A 284 30.93 1.25 -4.36
N ASP A 285 31.08 2.48 -3.87
CA ASP A 285 32.35 3.02 -3.37
C ASP A 285 32.84 2.27 -2.12
N LEU A 286 31.97 2.05 -1.12
CA LEU A 286 32.34 1.32 0.11
C LEU A 286 32.89 -0.09 -0.19
N ILE A 287 32.30 -0.80 -1.15
CA ILE A 287 32.72 -2.15 -1.54
C ILE A 287 34.18 -2.18 -2.02
N GLN A 288 34.69 -1.08 -2.58
CA GLN A 288 36.08 -0.97 -3.04
C GLN A 288 37.09 -0.72 -1.91
N HIS A 289 36.62 -0.61 -0.66
CA HIS A 289 37.44 -0.22 0.49
C HIS A 289 37.52 -1.31 1.59
N PRO A 290 37.92 -2.57 1.27
CA PRO A 290 38.04 -3.63 2.27
C PRO A 290 39.08 -3.33 3.35
N GLU A 291 40.03 -2.42 3.10
CA GLU A 291 41.01 -1.96 4.08
C GLU A 291 40.40 -1.20 5.27
N LEU A 292 39.12 -0.82 5.19
CA LEU A 292 38.39 -0.24 6.32
C LEU A 292 38.02 -1.28 7.38
N ILE A 293 38.04 -2.58 7.06
CA ILE A 293 37.68 -3.65 7.98
C ILE A 293 38.86 -3.88 8.95
N PRO A 294 38.70 -3.67 10.27
CA PRO A 294 39.81 -3.72 11.22
C PRO A 294 40.14 -5.15 11.70
N TYR A 295 39.70 -6.16 10.95
CA TYR A 295 39.87 -7.58 11.26
C TYR A 295 40.63 -8.24 10.12
N ASP A 296 41.55 -9.13 10.47
CA ASP A 296 42.21 -9.98 9.49
C ASP A 296 41.31 -11.17 9.13
N GLY A 297 41.38 -11.60 7.88
CA GLY A 297 40.77 -12.86 7.46
C GLY A 297 41.46 -14.07 8.08
N VAL A 298 40.72 -15.16 8.26
CA VAL A 298 41.17 -16.43 8.81
C VAL A 298 41.12 -17.52 7.75
N LEU A 299 41.95 -18.56 7.92
CA LEU A 299 41.95 -19.75 7.05
C LEU A 299 42.13 -19.44 5.55
N GLY A 300 42.79 -18.32 5.23
CA GLY A 300 43.00 -17.86 3.85
C GLY A 300 41.83 -17.09 3.25
N GLY A 301 40.79 -16.79 4.04
CA GLY A 301 39.74 -15.84 3.70
C GLY A 301 40.29 -14.41 3.57
N THR A 302 39.65 -13.60 2.73
CA THR A 302 39.92 -12.16 2.60
C THR A 302 38.70 -11.42 3.12
N MET A 303 38.88 -10.48 4.06
CA MET A 303 37.76 -9.65 4.52
C MET A 303 37.27 -8.73 3.40
N GLY A 304 35.95 -8.63 3.26
CA GLY A 304 35.34 -7.74 2.29
C GLY A 304 33.84 -7.52 2.49
N PHE A 305 33.31 -6.57 1.71
CA PHE A 305 31.88 -6.29 1.61
C PHE A 305 31.31 -7.03 0.40
N TYR A 306 30.92 -8.29 0.58
CA TYR A 306 30.50 -9.15 -0.52
C TYR A 306 29.01 -9.10 -0.86
N PHE A 307 28.18 -8.54 0.03
CA PHE A 307 26.71 -8.48 -0.09
C PHE A 307 26.25 -7.02 -0.08
N PRO A 308 26.10 -6.37 -1.24
CA PRO A 308 25.61 -4.99 -1.34
C PRO A 308 24.25 -4.78 -0.66
N GLU A 309 23.41 -5.80 -0.63
CA GLU A 309 22.09 -5.82 0.03
C GLU A 309 22.16 -5.62 1.55
N ASP A 310 23.28 -5.98 2.17
CA ASP A 310 23.54 -5.83 3.61
C ASP A 310 24.34 -4.54 3.94
N ILE A 311 24.37 -3.59 2.99
CA ILE A 311 24.88 -2.23 3.17
C ILE A 311 23.71 -1.26 3.19
N HIS A 312 23.52 -0.60 4.34
CA HIS A 312 22.40 0.30 4.58
C HIS A 312 22.89 1.73 4.82
N VAL A 313 22.59 2.63 3.88
CA VAL A 313 22.80 4.08 4.08
C VAL A 313 21.74 4.60 5.03
N LEU A 314 22.14 4.93 6.26
CA LEU A 314 21.22 5.29 7.34
C LEU A 314 20.83 6.76 7.28
N THR A 315 21.79 7.63 6.97
CA THR A 315 21.64 9.09 6.93
C THR A 315 22.55 9.67 5.85
N ASP A 316 22.59 10.99 5.70
CA ASP A 316 23.54 11.70 4.83
C ASP A 316 24.96 11.79 5.42
N LYS A 317 25.28 10.87 6.34
CA LYS A 317 26.49 10.86 7.15
C LYS A 317 26.92 9.45 7.58
N TRP A 318 25.98 8.52 7.79
CA TRP A 318 26.28 7.20 8.32
C TRP A 318 25.82 6.05 7.42
N VAL A 319 26.60 4.98 7.40
CA VAL A 319 26.31 3.70 6.74
C VAL A 319 26.52 2.58 7.74
N PHE A 320 25.61 1.60 7.75
CA PHE A 320 25.79 0.34 8.45
C PHE A 320 26.06 -0.75 7.41
N ALA A 321 27.10 -1.55 7.60
CA ALA A 321 27.53 -2.53 6.62
C ALA A 321 27.92 -3.87 7.25
N TYR A 322 27.48 -4.95 6.64
CA TYR A 322 27.98 -6.31 6.90
C TYR A 322 29.30 -6.56 6.16
N PHE A 323 30.23 -7.26 6.81
CA PHE A 323 31.46 -7.73 6.19
C PHE A 323 31.76 -9.18 6.58
N GLU A 324 32.49 -9.91 5.72
CA GLU A 324 32.93 -11.28 6.01
C GLU A 324 34.17 -11.68 5.20
N ASP A 325 34.74 -12.85 5.53
CA ASP A 325 35.80 -13.50 4.75
C ASP A 325 35.47 -14.94 4.30
N GLY A 326 34.21 -15.35 4.51
CA GLY A 326 33.70 -16.71 4.30
C GLY A 326 33.80 -17.65 5.51
N HIS A 327 34.46 -17.25 6.60
CA HIS A 327 34.59 -18.02 7.84
C HIS A 327 34.14 -17.25 9.08
N ILE A 328 34.52 -15.98 9.17
CA ILE A 328 34.07 -15.04 10.19
C ILE A 328 33.41 -13.85 9.52
N SER A 329 32.48 -13.24 10.25
CA SER A 329 31.73 -12.09 9.78
C SER A 329 31.43 -11.12 10.89
N GLY A 330 30.98 -9.94 10.52
CA GLY A 330 30.69 -8.89 11.47
C GLY A 330 29.93 -7.74 10.84
N TYR A 331 29.75 -6.70 11.63
CA TYR A 331 29.09 -5.48 11.20
C TYR A 331 29.91 -4.26 11.59
N MET A 332 29.76 -3.20 10.81
CA MET A 332 30.37 -1.91 11.09
C MET A 332 29.41 -0.75 10.87
N LEU A 333 29.60 0.28 11.69
CA LEU A 333 29.03 1.60 11.48
C LEU A 333 30.14 2.51 10.97
N LEU A 334 29.94 3.08 9.79
CA LEU A 334 30.87 4.03 9.17
C LEU A 334 30.25 5.41 9.09
N GLU A 335 31.10 6.43 9.23
CA GLU A 335 30.80 7.79 8.81
C GLU A 335 31.41 8.03 7.43
N TYR A 336 30.68 8.71 6.56
CA TYR A 336 31.18 9.13 5.25
C TYR A 336 31.02 10.63 5.04
N THR A 337 31.92 11.20 4.23
CA THR A 337 31.87 12.59 3.77
C THR A 337 32.07 12.62 2.26
N ILE A 338 31.34 13.48 1.56
CA ILE A 338 31.46 13.68 0.12
C ILE A 338 32.11 15.03 -0.16
N ASN A 339 33.16 15.03 -0.99
CA ASN A 339 33.83 16.22 -1.48
C ASN A 339 34.06 16.08 -2.99
N ASN A 340 33.39 16.89 -3.82
CA ASN A 340 33.52 16.87 -5.29
C ASN A 340 33.44 15.45 -5.87
N ASP A 341 32.38 14.72 -5.52
CA ASP A 341 32.12 13.32 -5.93
C ASP A 341 33.11 12.27 -5.39
N SER A 342 34.12 12.65 -4.60
CA SER A 342 34.94 11.70 -3.84
C SER A 342 34.33 11.43 -2.47
N ILE A 343 34.21 10.16 -2.10
CA ILE A 343 33.74 9.71 -0.79
C ILE A 343 34.95 9.43 0.09
N SER A 344 34.88 9.84 1.35
CA SER A 344 35.87 9.52 2.38
C SER A 344 35.19 8.84 3.55
N TRP A 345 35.78 7.75 4.03
CA TRP A 345 35.21 6.89 5.06
C TRP A 345 35.96 7.02 6.39
N ARG A 346 35.22 6.84 7.48
CA ARG A 346 35.78 6.68 8.83
C ARG A 346 34.97 5.62 9.57
N VAL A 347 35.64 4.56 10.03
CA VAL A 347 35.04 3.56 10.91
C VAL A 347 34.69 4.23 12.24
N ILE A 348 33.43 4.09 12.66
CA ILE A 348 32.95 4.58 13.97
C ILE A 348 32.94 3.45 14.97
N GLU A 349 32.41 2.29 14.57
CA GLU A 349 32.32 1.09 15.40
C GLU A 349 32.34 -0.15 14.52
N SER A 350 32.86 -1.25 15.04
CA SER A 350 32.81 -2.56 14.37
C SER A 350 32.86 -3.70 15.39
N TYR A 351 32.23 -4.83 15.07
CA TYR A 351 32.32 -6.05 15.87
C TYR A 351 32.23 -7.31 15.00
N LEU A 352 32.80 -8.42 15.48
CA LEU A 352 32.61 -9.75 14.90
C LEU A 352 31.39 -10.44 15.51
N ASN A 353 30.70 -11.22 14.70
CA ASN A 353 29.59 -12.03 15.17
C ASN A 353 30.08 -13.12 16.13
N GLY A 354 29.52 -13.14 17.34
CA GLY A 354 29.83 -14.15 18.36
C GLY A 354 30.91 -13.75 19.37
N GLU A 355 31.36 -12.50 19.37
CA GLU A 355 32.24 -11.92 20.41
C GLU A 355 31.50 -11.16 21.51
#